data_AF-A0A6I6DHD8-F1
#
_entry.id   AF-A0A6I6DHD8-F1
#
_cell.length_a   1.000
_cell.length_b   1.000
_cell.length_c   1.000
_cell.angle_alpha   90.00
_cell.angle_beta   90.00
_cell.angle_gamma   90.00
#
_symmetry.space_group_name_H-M   'P 1'
#
loop_
_entity.id
_entity.type
_entity.pdbx_description
1 polymer ?
#
loop_
_entity_poly.entity_id
_entity_poly.type
_entity_poly.pdbx_seq_one_letter_code
_entity_poly.pdbx_strand_id
1 'polypeptide(L)' 'MHDRGLAPHEMLELREILQFKTVCATKAAAMSDIVQDSRLQQLLMADVSKTKQEIQAIQIMLNNTLQ' A
#
# COMPACT_ATOMS: atom_id res chain seq x y z
N MET A 1 19.24 24.54 3.02
CA MET A 1 17.88 24.85 3.47
C MET A 1 17.09 23.55 3.37
N HIS A 2 16.93 22.83 4.48
CA HIS A 2 16.20 21.54 4.50
C HIS A 2 14.71 21.85 4.61
N ASP A 3 14.01 21.73 3.50
CA ASP A 3 12.56 21.84 3.42
C ASP A 3 11.93 20.70 4.25
N ARG A 4 10.96 21.01 5.10
CA ARG A 4 10.37 20.05 6.06
C ARG A 4 9.22 19.22 5.46
N GLY A 5 9.15 19.13 4.13
CA GLY A 5 8.14 18.39 3.39
C GLY A 5 8.73 17.60 2.21
N LEU A 6 7.98 16.64 1.69
CA LEU A 6 8.35 15.89 0.48
C LEU A 6 8.44 16.84 -0.71
N ALA A 7 9.55 16.76 -1.44
CA ALA A 7 9.68 17.43 -2.73
C ALA A 7 8.63 16.88 -3.72
N PRO A 8 8.27 17.63 -4.78
CA PRO A 8 7.26 17.19 -5.75
C PRO A 8 7.53 15.81 -6.37
N HIS A 9 8.81 15.47 -6.60
CA HIS A 9 9.20 14.16 -7.14
C HIS A 9 9.01 13.05 -6.11
N GLU A 10 9.37 13.26 -4.85
CA GLU A 10 9.16 12.29 -3.76
C GLU A 10 7.67 12.05 -3.52
N MET A 11 6.84 13.10 -3.61
CA MET A 11 5.38 12.96 -3.53
C MET A 11 4.81 12.14 -4.69
N LEU A 12 5.35 12.32 -5.90
CA LEU A 12 4.96 11.54 -7.08
C LEU A 12 5.34 10.06 -6.90
N GLU A 13 6.60 9.78 -6.55
CA GLU A 13 7.09 8.42 -6.28
C GLU A 13 6.26 7.73 -5.19
N LEU A 14 5.93 8.45 -4.12
CA LEU A 14 5.12 7.89 -3.02
C LEU A 14 3.68 7.58 -3.46
N ARG A 15 3.10 8.37 -4.38
CA ARG A 15 1.81 8.08 -5.01
C ARG A 15 1.87 6.88 -5.95
N GLU A 16 2.95 6.70 -6.69
CA GLU A 16 3.17 5.53 -7.54
C GLU A 16 3.26 4.26 -6.69
N ILE A 17 4.00 4.30 -5.58
CA ILE A 17 4.09 3.19 -4.62
C ILE A 17 2.70 2.89 -4.03
N LEU A 18 1.94 3.92 -3.63
CA LEU A 18 0.58 3.76 -3.11
C LEU A 18 -0.33 3.05 -4.12
N GLN A 19 -0.30 3.47 -5.39
CA GLN A 19 -1.11 2.89 -6.45
C GLN A 19 -0.69 1.44 -6.73
N PHE A 20 0.62 1.18 -6.79
CA PHE A 20 1.16 -0.16 -6.95
C PHE A 20 0.68 -1.11 -5.84
N LYS A 21 0.86 -0.71 -4.57
CA LYS A 21 0.40 -1.50 -3.41
C LYS A 21 -1.10 -1.74 -3.41
N THR A 22 -1.89 -0.74 -3.82
CA THR A 22 -3.35 -0.89 -3.95
C THR A 22 -3.70 -1.96 -4.98
N VAL A 23 -3.06 -1.95 -6.17
CA VAL A 23 -3.27 -2.98 -7.20
C VAL A 23 -2.87 -4.37 -6.69
N CYS A 24 -1.74 -4.49 -6.01
CA CYS A 24 -1.30 -5.76 -5.41
C CYS A 24 -2.29 -6.27 -4.37
N ALA A 25 -2.76 -5.43 -3.44
CA ALA A 25 -3.75 -5.81 -2.44
C ALA A 25 -5.06 -6.28 -3.07
N THR A 26 -5.55 -5.59 -4.10
CA THR A 26 -6.76 -6.00 -4.83
C THR A 26 -6.58 -7.37 -5.47
N LYS A 27 -5.42 -7.62 -6.10
CA LYS A 27 -5.11 -8.93 -6.70
C LYS A 27 -5.03 -10.01 -5.64
N ALA A 28 -4.31 -9.78 -4.54
CA ALA A 28 -4.17 -10.74 -3.45
C ALA A 28 -5.53 -11.07 -2.81
N ALA A 29 -6.38 -10.08 -2.59
CA ALA A 29 -7.73 -10.26 -2.06
C ALA A 29 -8.63 -11.05 -3.03
N ALA A 30 -8.64 -10.70 -4.31
CA ALA A 30 -9.40 -11.47 -5.31
C ALA A 30 -8.91 -12.92 -5.40
N MET A 31 -7.60 -13.14 -5.26
CA MET A 31 -7.01 -14.48 -5.34
C MET A 31 -7.25 -15.30 -4.06
N SER A 32 -7.35 -14.67 -2.88
CA SER A 32 -7.69 -15.35 -1.64
C SER A 32 -9.11 -15.94 -1.64
N ASP A 33 -10.00 -15.39 -2.46
CA ASP A 33 -11.39 -15.86 -2.55
C ASP A 33 -11.54 -17.10 -3.45
N ILE A 34 -10.60 -17.33 -4.37
CA ILE A 34 -10.67 -18.43 -5.36
C ILE A 34 -9.63 -19.53 -5.13
N VAL A 35 -8.65 -19.31 -4.25
CA VAL A 35 -7.60 -20.30 -3.96
C VAL A 35 -8.14 -21.46 -3.13
N GLN A 36 -7.78 -22.69 -3.50
CA GLN A 36 -8.22 -23.90 -2.81
C GLN A 36 -7.28 -24.33 -1.68
N ASP A 37 -5.99 -24.00 -1.81
CA ASP A 37 -4.99 -24.30 -0.79
C ASP A 37 -5.16 -23.35 0.41
N SER A 38 -5.51 -23.92 1.57
CA SER A 38 -5.81 -23.17 2.79
C SER A 38 -4.60 -22.42 3.36
N ARG A 39 -3.38 -22.95 3.17
CA ARG A 39 -2.15 -22.28 3.61
C ARG A 39 -1.85 -21.08 2.73
N LEU A 40 -2.04 -21.23 1.42
CA LEU A 40 -1.89 -20.13 0.47
C LEU A 40 -2.97 -19.06 0.70
N GLN A 41 -4.21 -19.44 1.01
CA GLN A 41 -5.26 -18.50 1.40
C GLN A 41 -4.86 -17.66 2.61
N GLN A 42 -4.39 -18.31 3.68
CA GLN A 42 -3.94 -17.62 4.90
C GLN A 42 -2.79 -16.65 4.61
N LEU A 43 -1.83 -17.05 3.76
CA LEU A 43 -0.73 -16.20 3.34
C LEU A 43 -1.23 -14.96 2.59
N LEU A 44 -2.16 -15.12 1.65
CA LEU A 44 -2.75 -14.01 0.90
C LEU A 44 -3.56 -13.08 1.80
N MET A 45 -4.33 -13.60 2.75
CA MET A 45 -5.07 -12.79 3.72
C MET A 45 -4.13 -11.99 4.64
N ALA A 46 -3.03 -12.60 5.08
CA ALA A 46 -2.00 -11.91 5.86
C ALA A 46 -1.34 -10.78 5.05
N ASP A 47 -1.04 -11.03 3.77
CA ASP A 47 -0.47 -10.04 2.85
C ASP A 47 -1.44 -8.86 2.60
N VAL A 48 -2.73 -9.15 2.39
CA VAL A 48 -3.77 -8.10 2.27
C VAL A 48 -3.85 -7.25 3.55
N SER A 49 -3.83 -7.88 4.72
CA SER A 49 -3.88 -7.17 6.00
C SER A 49 -2.67 -6.25 6.19
N LYS A 50 -1.47 -6.76 5.92
CA LYS A 50 -0.22 -5.99 5.98
C LYS A 50 -0.23 -4.83 4.98
N THR A 51 -0.62 -5.10 3.73
CA THR A 51 -0.63 -4.08 2.67
C THR A 51 -1.63 -2.96 2.98
N LYS A 52 -2.77 -3.26 3.62
CA LYS A 52 -3.71 -2.22 4.08
C LYS A 52 -3.07 -1.27 5.11
N GLN A 53 -2.28 -1.80 6.05
CA GLN A 53 -1.56 -0.97 7.02
C GLN A 53 -0.50 -0.08 6.35
N GLU A 54 0.23 -0.64 5.39
CA GLU A 54 1.24 0.10 4.61
C GLU A 54 0.60 1.21 3.77
N ILE A 55 -0.55 0.95 3.14
CA ILE A 55 -1.35 1.94 2.41
C ILE A 55 -1.75 3.10 3.33
N GLN A 56 -2.25 2.81 4.53
CA GLN A 56 -2.63 3.84 5.51
C GLN A 56 -1.43 4.68 5.94
N ALA A 57 -0.28 4.04 6.19
CA ALA A 57 0.95 4.76 6.54
C ALA A 57 1.39 5.71 5.41
N ILE A 58 1.35 5.26 4.16
CA ILE A 58 1.70 6.09 3.01
C ILE A 58 0.71 7.26 2.85
N GLN A 59 -0.58 7.03 3.04
CA GLN A 59 -1.60 8.09 2.98
C GLN A 59 -1.39 9.14 4.07
N ILE A 60 -1.03 8.72 5.30
CA ILE A 60 -0.69 9.63 6.38
C ILE A 60 0.54 10.48 6.02
N MET A 61 1.59 9.87 5.47
CA MET A 61 2.79 10.61 5.02
C MET A 61 2.47 11.64 3.93
N LEU A 62 1.66 11.28 2.93
CA LEU A 62 1.20 12.20 1.89
C LEU A 62 0.36 13.35 2.44
N ASN A 63 -0.55 13.08 3.38
CA ASN A 63 -1.44 14.09 3.97
C ASN A 63 -0.70 15.05 4.90
N ASN A 64 0.28 14.55 5.66
CA ASN A 64 1.10 15.37 6.55
C ASN A 64 2.03 16.34 5.80
N THR A 65 2.20 16.15 4.49
CA THR A 65 3.02 17.01 3.63
C THR A 65 2.23 18.18 3.02
N LEU A 66 0.89 18.17 3.12
CA LEU A 66 0.02 19.25 2.65
C LEU A 66 -0.25 20.33 3.71
N GLN A 67 0.53 20.37 4.80
CA GLN A 67 0.53 21.42 5.83
C GLN A 67 1.76 22.30 5.72
#